data_AF-G3Q0K2-F1
#
_entry.id   AF-G3Q0K2-F1
#
_cell.length_a   1.000
_cell.length_b   1.000
_cell.length_c   1.000
_cell.angle_alpha   90.00
_cell.angle_beta   90.00
_cell.angle_gamma   90.00
#
_symmetry.space_group_name_H-M   'P 1'
#
loop_
_entity.id
_entity.type
_entity.pdbx_description
1 polymer ?
#
loop_
_entity_poly.entity_id
_entity_poly.type
_entity_poly.pdbx_seq_one_letter_code
_entity_poly.pdbx_strand_id
1 'polypeptide(L)'
;QESSEVPTGPSAQQHQTHLDSIFMNVLFQLLEENILTFVKNELKKIQKFMSSDYPECLEKEDEEVLDEEQRRSREAFVKISVHFLRRMKQEELAERLQSRLHAAVCQRELKSDLKKKFQCVFEGIAKAGNPTLLNEIYTELYITEGGTAEVNEEHEVRQIETASRKPARPETTIRQEDLLKASAGGEEPIRTVMTKGVAGIGKTVLTQKFTLDWAEDKDHQDIQFT
;
A
#
# COMPACT_ATOMS: atom_id res chain seq x y z
N GLN A 1 -16.74 84.72 -2.46
CA GLN A 1 -17.11 83.32 -2.73
C GLN A 1 -15.85 82.68 -3.30
N GLU A 2 -14.96 82.23 -2.43
CA GLU A 2 -13.73 81.52 -2.81
C GLU A 2 -13.92 80.08 -2.35
N SER A 3 -14.05 79.16 -3.31
CA SER A 3 -14.02 77.72 -3.04
C SER A 3 -12.58 77.25 -3.11
N SER A 4 -12.08 76.76 -1.98
CA SER A 4 -10.83 76.01 -1.86
C SER A 4 -11.06 74.60 -2.43
N GLU A 5 -10.50 74.32 -3.60
CA GLU A 5 -10.30 72.95 -4.07
C GLU A 5 -8.99 72.41 -3.46
N VAL A 6 -9.13 71.47 -2.53
CA VAL A 6 -8.02 70.67 -2.03
C VAL A 6 -7.69 69.60 -3.07
N PRO A 7 -6.47 69.52 -3.61
CA PRO A 7 -6.11 68.46 -4.54
C PRO A 7 -5.95 67.15 -3.76
N THR A 8 -6.90 66.24 -3.92
CA THR A 8 -6.77 64.86 -3.43
C THR A 8 -5.76 64.16 -4.34
N GLY A 9 -4.51 64.05 -3.87
CA GLY A 9 -3.38 63.60 -4.68
C GLY A 9 -3.41 62.10 -5.06
N PRO A 10 -2.73 61.70 -6.15
CA PRO A 10 -2.61 60.32 -6.63
C PRO A 10 -1.75 59.39 -5.73
N SER A 11 -1.30 59.87 -4.57
CA SER A 11 -0.29 59.17 -3.76
C SER A 11 -0.81 57.90 -3.09
N ALA A 12 -2.10 57.84 -2.72
CA ALA A 12 -2.66 56.70 -2.01
C ALA A 12 -2.72 55.43 -2.86
N GLN A 13 -3.10 55.53 -4.15
CA GLN A 13 -3.11 54.39 -5.08
C GLN A 13 -1.70 53.90 -5.43
N GLN A 14 -0.74 54.81 -5.65
CA GLN A 14 0.66 54.41 -5.92
C GLN A 14 1.31 53.73 -4.72
N HIS A 15 1.06 54.20 -3.51
CA HIS A 15 1.55 53.55 -2.28
C HIS A 15 0.92 52.18 -2.08
N GLN A 16 -0.38 52.01 -2.36
CA GLN A 16 -1.05 50.72 -2.31
C GLN A 16 -0.44 49.72 -3.32
N THR A 17 -0.26 50.12 -4.58
CA THR A 17 0.35 49.24 -5.61
C THR A 17 1.78 48.84 -5.30
N HIS A 18 2.54 49.72 -4.62
CA HIS A 18 3.91 49.42 -4.20
C HIS A 18 3.94 48.44 -3.02
N LEU A 19 3.02 48.59 -2.06
CA LEU A 19 2.86 47.64 -0.95
C LEU A 19 2.38 46.26 -1.45
N ASP A 20 1.47 46.23 -2.41
CA ASP A 20 1.00 44.99 -3.05
C ASP A 20 2.14 44.31 -3.82
N SER A 21 3.01 45.08 -4.50
CA SER A 21 4.21 44.55 -5.17
C SER A 21 5.24 43.98 -4.19
N ILE A 22 5.48 44.64 -3.05
CA ILE A 22 6.37 44.15 -2.01
C ILE A 22 5.81 42.85 -1.41
N PHE A 23 4.51 42.84 -1.11
CA PHE A 23 3.83 41.66 -0.58
C PHE A 23 3.92 40.47 -1.55
N MET A 24 3.70 40.68 -2.85
CA MET A 24 3.85 39.64 -3.87
C MET A 24 5.29 39.11 -3.94
N ASN A 25 6.30 39.98 -3.86
CA ASN A 25 7.70 39.54 -3.85
C ASN A 25 8.02 38.65 -2.65
N VAL A 26 7.56 39.03 -1.45
CA VAL A 26 7.74 38.23 -0.23
C VAL A 26 7.01 36.88 -0.36
N LEU A 27 5.79 36.88 -0.91
CA LEU A 27 5.03 35.65 -1.15
C LEU A 27 5.73 34.71 -2.13
N PHE A 28 6.27 35.23 -3.24
CA PHE A 28 7.01 34.43 -4.21
C PHE A 28 8.32 33.88 -3.63
N GLN A 29 9.04 34.64 -2.80
CA GLN A 29 10.22 34.15 -2.10
C GLN A 29 9.87 32.99 -1.16
N LEU A 30 8.81 33.13 -0.35
CA LEU A 30 8.35 32.06 0.53
C LEU A 30 7.92 30.81 -0.25
N LEU A 31 7.21 31.01 -1.37
CA LEU A 31 6.81 29.91 -2.25
C LEU A 31 8.02 29.20 -2.85
N GLU A 32 9.03 29.95 -3.32
CA GLU A 32 10.27 29.40 -3.86
C GLU A 32 11.01 28.56 -2.83
N GLU A 33 11.20 29.07 -1.60
CA GLU A 33 11.84 28.34 -0.51
C GLU A 33 11.13 27.03 -0.18
N ASN A 34 9.79 27.05 -0.14
CA ASN A 34 8.98 25.87 0.11
C ASN A 34 9.10 24.84 -1.03
N ILE A 35 9.02 25.27 -2.29
CA ILE A 35 9.18 24.40 -3.47
C ILE A 35 10.58 23.79 -3.48
N LEU A 36 11.63 24.60 -3.28
CA LEU A 36 13.01 24.11 -3.27
C LEU A 36 13.23 23.08 -2.17
N THR A 37 12.63 23.28 -1.00
CA THR A 37 12.70 22.32 0.10
C THR A 37 12.01 21.01 -0.26
N PHE A 38 10.78 21.09 -0.81
CA PHE A 38 10.05 19.92 -1.29
C PHE A 38 10.83 19.15 -2.36
N VAL A 39 11.30 19.85 -3.41
CA VAL A 39 12.07 19.27 -4.50
C VAL A 39 13.34 18.59 -3.99
N LYS A 40 14.09 19.23 -3.09
CA LYS A 40 15.29 18.64 -2.49
C LYS A 40 14.98 17.35 -1.72
N ASN A 41 13.89 17.33 -0.97
CA ASN A 41 13.49 16.16 -0.19
C ASN A 41 13.04 15.01 -1.10
N GLU A 42 12.19 15.28 -2.09
CA GLU A 42 11.69 14.27 -3.00
C GLU A 42 12.78 13.72 -3.94
N LEU A 43 13.73 14.55 -4.39
CA LEU A 43 14.90 14.07 -5.14
C LEU A 43 15.76 13.12 -4.30
N LYS A 44 15.98 13.40 -3.01
CA LYS A 44 16.70 12.49 -2.12
C LYS A 44 15.98 11.14 -1.99
N LYS A 45 14.64 11.15 -1.92
CA LYS A 45 13.84 9.92 -1.88
C LYS A 45 13.96 9.14 -3.19
N ILE A 46 13.82 9.79 -4.34
CA ILE A 46 14.01 9.15 -5.65
C ILE A 46 15.44 8.58 -5.77
N GLN A 47 16.46 9.33 -5.31
CA GLN A 47 17.84 8.85 -5.30
C GLN A 47 18.00 7.60 -4.44
N LYS A 48 17.57 7.62 -3.18
CA LYS A 48 17.60 6.46 -2.27
C LYS A 48 16.89 5.26 -2.90
N PHE A 49 15.74 5.51 -3.51
CA PHE A 49 14.91 4.50 -4.17
C PHE A 49 15.55 3.89 -5.42
N MET A 50 16.30 4.68 -6.20
CA MET A 50 17.06 4.18 -7.36
C MET A 50 18.34 3.44 -6.95
N SER A 51 18.97 3.83 -5.83
CA SER A 51 20.18 3.19 -5.30
C SER A 51 19.91 1.89 -4.54
N SER A 52 18.68 1.64 -4.10
CA SER A 52 18.32 0.38 -3.45
C SER A 52 18.06 -0.72 -4.49
N ASP A 53 18.82 -1.81 -4.38
CA ASP A 53 18.57 -3.07 -5.09
C ASP A 53 17.37 -3.82 -4.51
N TYR A 54 16.91 -3.44 -3.31
CA TYR A 54 15.74 -4.00 -2.66
C TYR A 54 14.51 -3.10 -2.94
N PRO A 55 13.39 -3.68 -3.41
CA PRO A 55 12.18 -2.94 -3.75
C PRO A 55 11.40 -2.51 -2.50
N GLU A 56 11.98 -1.64 -1.69
CA GLU A 56 11.20 -0.90 -0.71
C GLU A 56 10.37 0.14 -1.48
N CYS A 57 9.08 -0.18 -1.68
CA CYS A 57 8.11 0.78 -2.21
C CYS A 57 8.26 2.11 -1.46
N LEU A 58 8.18 3.24 -2.18
CA LEU A 58 8.26 4.63 -1.65
C LEU A 58 7.25 4.93 -0.51
N GLU A 59 6.41 3.97 -0.19
CA GLU A 59 5.24 4.03 0.67
C GLU A 59 5.52 3.64 2.13
N LYS A 60 6.57 2.85 2.41
CA LYS A 60 6.74 2.21 3.74
C LYS A 60 6.95 3.16 4.91
N GLU A 61 7.51 4.35 4.70
CA GLU A 61 7.82 5.28 5.79
C GLU A 61 6.80 6.42 5.94
N ASP A 62 5.84 6.55 5.02
CA ASP A 62 5.19 7.84 4.77
C ASP A 62 3.67 7.76 4.53
N GLU A 63 3.07 6.63 4.13
CA GLU A 63 1.66 6.64 3.71
C GLU A 63 0.61 6.81 4.82
N GLU A 64 0.88 6.39 6.06
CA GLU A 64 -0.11 6.52 7.15
C GLU A 64 -0.31 7.98 7.62
N VAL A 65 0.59 8.90 7.25
CA VAL A 65 0.60 10.29 7.77
C VAL A 65 0.33 11.33 6.66
N LEU A 66 0.37 10.95 5.38
CA LEU A 66 0.23 11.89 4.28
C LEU A 66 -1.22 12.09 3.88
N ASP A 67 -1.63 13.35 3.81
CA ASP A 67 -2.88 13.71 3.17
C ASP A 67 -2.83 13.45 1.65
N GLU A 68 -4.02 13.43 1.04
CA GLU A 68 -4.20 13.12 -0.36
C GLU A 68 -3.59 14.18 -1.30
N GLU A 69 -3.46 15.42 -0.85
CA GLU A 69 -2.89 16.52 -1.64
C GLU A 69 -1.36 16.38 -1.73
N GLN A 70 -0.71 16.04 -0.63
CA GLN A 70 0.72 15.79 -0.58
C GLN A 70 1.09 14.56 -1.43
N ARG A 71 0.24 13.52 -1.42
CA ARG A 71 0.40 12.35 -2.29
C ARG A 71 0.37 12.73 -3.78
N ARG A 72 -0.65 13.49 -4.21
CA ARG A 72 -0.75 13.99 -5.60
C ARG A 72 0.44 14.86 -6.01
N SER A 73 0.94 15.68 -5.09
CA SER A 73 2.12 16.51 -5.31
C SER A 73 3.37 15.66 -5.58
N ARG A 74 3.56 14.55 -4.86
CA ARG A 74 4.66 13.61 -5.10
C ARG A 74 4.54 12.91 -6.46
N GLU A 75 3.35 12.44 -6.82
CA GLU A 75 3.14 11.82 -8.13
C GLU A 75 3.41 12.79 -9.28
N ALA A 76 2.97 14.04 -9.15
CA ALA A 76 3.29 15.10 -10.11
C ALA A 76 4.79 15.33 -10.19
N PHE A 77 5.50 15.35 -9.06
CA PHE A 77 6.94 15.50 -9.01
C PHE A 77 7.69 14.35 -9.69
N VAL A 78 7.25 13.11 -9.52
CA VAL A 78 7.82 11.95 -10.24
C VAL A 78 7.63 12.11 -11.75
N LYS A 79 6.45 12.53 -12.22
CA LYS A 79 6.20 12.80 -13.66
C LYS A 79 7.13 13.89 -14.20
N ILE A 80 7.34 14.97 -13.45
CA ILE A 80 8.30 16.02 -13.80
C ILE A 80 9.72 15.45 -13.87
N SER A 81 10.10 14.63 -12.89
CA SER A 81 11.43 14.02 -12.82
C SER A 81 11.70 13.11 -14.03
N VAL A 82 10.74 12.26 -14.39
CA VAL A 82 10.78 11.42 -15.60
C VAL A 82 10.96 12.28 -16.85
N HIS A 83 10.22 13.39 -16.97
CA HIS A 83 10.37 14.32 -18.11
C HIS A 83 11.80 14.87 -18.21
N PHE A 84 12.39 15.30 -17.09
CA PHE A 84 13.77 15.80 -17.08
C PHE A 84 14.79 14.71 -17.38
N LEU A 85 14.62 13.49 -16.87
CA LEU A 85 15.50 12.35 -17.17
C LEU A 85 15.53 12.05 -18.68
N ARG A 86 14.37 12.04 -19.34
CA ARG A 86 14.27 11.89 -20.80
C ARG A 86 14.98 13.03 -21.54
N ARG A 87 14.80 14.28 -21.10
CA ARG A 87 15.51 15.44 -21.66
C ARG A 87 17.02 15.34 -21.51
N MET A 88 17.50 14.71 -20.43
CA MET A 88 18.91 14.41 -20.18
C MET A 88 19.41 13.15 -20.92
N LYS A 89 18.57 12.53 -21.77
CA LYS A 89 18.84 11.26 -22.49
C LYS A 89 19.10 10.07 -21.55
N GLN A 90 18.54 10.09 -20.34
CA GLN A 90 18.60 9.00 -19.37
C GLN A 90 17.34 8.14 -19.46
N GLU A 91 17.14 7.45 -20.59
CA GLU A 91 15.88 6.74 -20.88
C GLU A 91 15.66 5.55 -19.94
N GLU A 92 16.71 4.77 -19.65
CA GLU A 92 16.61 3.60 -18.76
C GLU A 92 16.16 4.00 -17.35
N LEU A 93 16.71 5.10 -16.81
CA LEU A 93 16.32 5.64 -15.51
C LEU A 93 14.89 6.19 -15.53
N ALA A 94 14.49 6.84 -16.63
CA ALA A 94 13.13 7.35 -16.79
C ALA A 94 12.10 6.20 -16.80
N GLU A 95 12.37 5.13 -17.56
CA GLU A 95 11.51 3.95 -17.62
C GLU A 95 11.47 3.19 -16.29
N ARG A 96 12.61 3.04 -15.60
CA ARG A 96 12.65 2.42 -14.27
C ARG A 96 11.86 3.22 -13.23
N LEU A 97 11.95 4.55 -13.26
CA LEU A 97 11.21 5.41 -12.34
C LEU A 97 9.69 5.39 -12.65
N GLN A 98 9.32 5.40 -13.93
CA GLN A 98 7.93 5.36 -14.37
C GLN A 98 7.27 4.01 -14.07
N SER A 99 7.90 2.89 -14.43
CA SER A 99 7.37 1.53 -14.16
C SER A 99 7.09 1.32 -12.67
N ARG A 100 8.01 1.77 -11.82
CA ARG A 100 7.84 1.69 -10.37
C ARG A 100 6.72 2.60 -9.83
N LEU A 101 6.52 3.80 -10.40
CA LEU A 101 5.37 4.64 -10.07
C LEU A 101 4.05 3.92 -10.41
N HIS A 102 3.97 3.29 -11.58
CA HIS A 102 2.79 2.52 -11.98
C HIS A 102 2.52 1.36 -11.03
N ALA A 103 3.56 0.59 -10.67
CA ALA A 103 3.43 -0.51 -9.72
C ALA A 103 2.89 -0.03 -8.36
N ALA A 104 3.41 1.07 -7.83
CA ALA A 104 2.95 1.67 -6.57
C ALA A 104 1.49 2.13 -6.64
N VAL A 105 1.09 2.83 -7.71
CA VAL A 105 -0.31 3.25 -7.92
C VAL A 105 -1.24 2.04 -8.00
N CYS A 106 -0.89 1.02 -8.80
CA CYS A 106 -1.68 -0.19 -8.94
C CYS A 106 -1.79 -0.98 -7.63
N GLN A 107 -0.69 -1.10 -6.88
CA GLN A 107 -0.69 -1.77 -5.58
C GLN A 107 -1.64 -1.10 -4.59
N ARG A 108 -1.65 0.23 -4.54
CA ARG A 108 -2.56 0.98 -3.65
C ARG A 108 -4.01 0.83 -4.04
N GLU A 109 -4.33 0.96 -5.33
CA GLU A 109 -5.68 0.73 -5.83
C GLU A 109 -6.16 -0.68 -5.48
N LEU A 110 -5.29 -1.69 -5.70
CA LEU A 110 -5.58 -3.08 -5.36
C LEU A 110 -5.80 -3.25 -3.84
N LYS A 111 -4.92 -2.74 -2.99
CA LYS A 111 -5.07 -2.82 -1.53
C LYS A 111 -6.37 -2.15 -1.06
N SER A 112 -6.69 -0.97 -1.59
CA SER A 112 -7.94 -0.25 -1.28
C SER A 112 -9.18 -1.09 -1.64
N ASP A 113 -9.20 -1.67 -2.85
CA ASP A 113 -10.30 -2.51 -3.32
C ASP A 113 -10.45 -3.78 -2.48
N LEU A 114 -9.34 -4.44 -2.14
CA LEU A 114 -9.33 -5.63 -1.32
C LEU A 114 -9.78 -5.35 0.11
N LYS A 115 -9.33 -4.23 0.69
CA LYS A 115 -9.79 -3.77 2.01
C LYS A 115 -11.29 -3.57 2.00
N LYS A 116 -11.82 -2.80 1.04
CA LYS A 116 -13.27 -2.59 0.90
C LYS A 116 -14.04 -3.89 0.71
N LYS A 117 -13.48 -4.85 -0.03
CA LYS A 117 -14.12 -6.14 -0.34
C LYS A 117 -14.15 -7.11 0.85
N PHE A 118 -13.10 -7.13 1.67
CA PHE A 118 -12.92 -8.16 2.70
C PHE A 118 -12.99 -7.63 4.14
N GLN A 119 -13.11 -6.31 4.34
CA GLN A 119 -13.26 -5.70 5.65
C GLN A 119 -14.51 -6.19 6.39
N CYS A 120 -15.61 -6.41 5.68
CA CYS A 120 -16.89 -6.83 6.28
C CYS A 120 -17.33 -8.20 5.78
N VAL A 121 -17.88 -8.99 6.69
CA VAL A 121 -18.58 -10.24 6.40
C VAL A 121 -20.03 -10.15 6.87
N PHE A 122 -20.91 -10.91 6.23
CA PHE A 122 -22.33 -10.93 6.56
C PHE A 122 -22.65 -12.21 7.32
N GLU A 123 -23.18 -12.05 8.54
CA GLU A 123 -23.72 -13.17 9.30
C GLU A 123 -25.12 -13.53 8.76
N GLY A 124 -25.35 -14.81 8.45
CA GLY A 124 -26.66 -15.30 7.94
C GLY A 124 -26.89 -15.10 6.44
N ILE A 125 -28.13 -14.82 6.03
CA ILE A 125 -28.49 -14.64 4.61
C ILE A 125 -28.03 -13.24 4.16
N ALA A 126 -27.13 -13.18 3.18
CA ALA A 126 -26.43 -11.98 2.69
C ALA A 126 -27.30 -10.76 2.31
N LYS A 127 -28.63 -10.89 2.24
CA LYS A 127 -29.56 -9.79 1.92
C LYS A 127 -30.16 -9.07 3.15
N ALA A 128 -30.05 -9.61 4.36
CA ALA A 128 -30.69 -9.06 5.56
C ALA A 128 -29.79 -8.97 6.80
N GLY A 129 -28.53 -9.43 6.73
CA GLY A 129 -27.57 -9.35 7.83
C GLY A 129 -26.90 -7.98 7.92
N ASN A 130 -26.56 -7.56 9.14
CA ASN A 130 -25.70 -6.40 9.34
C ASN A 130 -24.26 -6.75 8.95
N PRO A 131 -23.50 -5.84 8.30
CA PRO A 131 -22.08 -6.06 8.06
C PRO A 131 -21.33 -6.07 9.39
N THR A 132 -20.53 -7.11 9.62
CA THR A 132 -19.65 -7.22 10.80
C THR A 132 -18.20 -7.17 10.33
N LEU A 133 -17.34 -6.47 11.07
CA LEU A 133 -15.92 -6.39 10.72
C LEU A 133 -15.27 -7.75 10.88
N LEU A 134 -14.58 -8.22 9.83
CA LEU A 134 -13.92 -9.53 9.84
C LEU A 134 -12.92 -9.63 11.00
N ASN A 135 -12.17 -8.56 11.26
CA ASN A 135 -11.18 -8.50 12.34
C ASN A 135 -11.78 -8.66 13.75
N GLU A 136 -13.06 -8.33 13.96
CA GLU A 136 -13.70 -8.43 15.27
C GLU A 136 -14.18 -9.85 15.59
N ILE A 137 -14.43 -10.65 14.55
CA ILE A 137 -14.98 -12.01 14.70
C ILE A 137 -14.01 -13.11 14.28
N TYR A 138 -12.87 -12.75 13.68
CA TYR A 138 -11.87 -13.71 13.26
C TYR A 138 -11.25 -14.41 14.46
N THR A 139 -11.30 -15.74 14.44
CA THR A 139 -10.58 -16.59 15.38
C THR A 139 -9.49 -17.31 14.59
N GLU A 140 -8.26 -17.30 15.10
CA GLU A 140 -7.11 -17.94 14.45
C GLU A 140 -7.38 -19.44 14.26
N LEU A 141 -7.20 -19.91 13.02
CA LEU A 141 -7.38 -21.31 12.69
C LEU A 141 -6.13 -22.11 13.08
N TYR A 142 -6.35 -23.30 13.62
CA TYR A 142 -5.28 -24.27 13.84
C TYR A 142 -4.90 -24.92 12.50
N ILE A 143 -3.77 -24.50 11.93
CA ILE A 143 -3.28 -24.98 10.65
C ILE A 143 -2.10 -25.91 10.91
N THR A 144 -2.11 -27.07 10.26
CA THR A 144 -1.02 -28.05 10.30
C THR A 144 -0.45 -28.26 8.90
N GLU A 145 0.84 -28.53 8.82
CA GLU A 145 1.47 -28.94 7.58
C GLU A 145 0.80 -30.22 7.04
N GLY A 146 0.35 -30.17 5.79
CA GLY A 146 -0.18 -31.36 5.12
C GLY A 146 0.95 -32.35 4.87
N GLY A 147 0.79 -33.59 5.31
CA GLY A 147 1.70 -34.66 4.91
C GLY A 147 1.68 -34.87 3.39
N THR A 148 2.76 -35.43 2.84
CA THR A 148 2.82 -35.95 1.46
C THR A 148 1.84 -37.12 1.33
N ALA A 149 0.55 -36.84 1.17
CA ALA A 149 -0.49 -37.87 1.16
C ALA A 149 -0.66 -38.45 -0.25
N GLU A 150 -0.40 -39.76 -0.32
CA GLU A 150 -0.75 -40.66 -1.41
C GLU A 150 -2.16 -40.38 -1.96
N VAL A 151 -2.26 -40.42 -3.29
CA VAL A 151 -3.42 -40.06 -4.12
C VAL A 151 -4.51 -41.15 -4.09
N ASN A 152 -4.91 -41.65 -2.91
CA ASN A 152 -5.90 -42.73 -2.80
C ASN A 152 -7.06 -42.39 -1.86
N GLU A 153 -7.79 -41.32 -2.20
CA GLU A 153 -8.90 -40.72 -1.43
C GLU A 153 -10.30 -41.12 -1.94
N GLU A 154 -10.54 -42.36 -2.40
CA GLU A 154 -11.86 -42.72 -2.98
C GLU A 154 -13.01 -42.82 -1.95
N HIS A 155 -12.77 -42.81 -0.63
CA HIS A 155 -13.85 -42.93 0.37
C HIS A 155 -13.62 -42.16 1.68
N GLU A 156 -14.65 -41.44 2.14
CA GLU A 156 -14.70 -40.71 3.43
C GLU A 156 -14.37 -41.60 4.63
N VAL A 157 -14.64 -42.91 4.53
CA VAL A 157 -14.33 -43.92 5.56
C VAL A 157 -12.82 -44.04 5.83
N ARG A 158 -11.97 -43.92 4.80
CA ARG A 158 -10.50 -44.01 4.98
C ARG A 158 -9.93 -42.79 5.70
N GLN A 159 -10.59 -41.63 5.63
CA GLN A 159 -10.16 -40.44 6.37
C GLN A 159 -10.34 -40.63 7.89
N ILE A 160 -11.41 -41.32 8.31
CA ILE A 160 -11.67 -41.65 9.71
C ILE A 160 -10.64 -42.66 10.23
N GLU A 161 -10.33 -43.70 9.44
CA GLU A 161 -9.33 -44.71 9.78
C GLU A 161 -7.91 -44.12 9.89
N THR A 162 -7.59 -43.14 9.04
CA THR A 162 -6.30 -42.44 9.07
C THR A 162 -6.21 -41.49 10.28
N ALA A 163 -7.28 -40.75 10.59
CA ALA A 163 -7.34 -39.85 11.75
C ALA A 163 -7.31 -40.58 13.09
N SER A 164 -7.80 -41.83 13.14
CA SER A 164 -7.73 -42.71 14.31
C SER A 164 -6.30 -43.18 14.64
N ARG A 165 -5.37 -43.11 13.69
CA ARG A 165 -4.01 -43.63 13.87
C ARG A 165 -3.13 -42.51 14.43
N LYS A 166 -2.59 -42.68 15.64
CA LYS A 166 -1.61 -41.74 16.21
C LYS A 166 -0.46 -41.55 15.20
N PRO A 167 -0.21 -40.33 14.71
CA PRO A 167 0.90 -40.11 13.80
C PRO A 167 2.22 -40.40 14.51
N ALA A 168 3.16 -41.03 13.80
CA ALA A 168 4.48 -41.39 14.35
C ALA A 168 5.37 -40.17 14.65
N ARG A 169 4.99 -39.00 14.12
CA ARG A 169 5.66 -37.71 14.28
C ARG A 169 4.63 -36.66 14.73
N PRO A 170 5.00 -35.72 15.63
CA PRO A 170 4.12 -34.62 15.99
C PRO A 170 3.71 -33.80 14.76
N GLU A 171 2.45 -33.40 14.70
CA GLU A 171 1.95 -32.46 13.70
C GLU A 171 2.74 -31.16 13.80
N THR A 172 3.19 -30.66 12.66
CA THR A 172 3.87 -29.36 12.60
C THR A 172 2.82 -28.29 12.37
N THR A 173 2.60 -27.46 13.40
CA THR A 173 1.68 -26.33 13.32
C THR A 173 2.29 -25.21 12.50
N ILE A 174 1.51 -24.62 11.62
CA ILE A 174 1.89 -23.49 10.78
C ILE A 174 1.06 -22.29 11.23
N ARG A 175 1.72 -21.16 11.47
CA ARG A 175 1.02 -19.89 11.74
C ARG A 175 0.63 -19.22 10.42
N GLN A 176 -0.42 -18.41 10.43
CA GLN A 176 -0.90 -17.74 9.22
C GLN A 176 0.20 -16.90 8.55
N GLU A 177 0.97 -16.14 9.35
CA GLU A 177 2.11 -15.32 8.89
C GLU A 177 3.18 -16.11 8.14
N ASP A 178 3.27 -17.43 8.39
CA ASP A 178 4.34 -18.29 7.90
C ASP A 178 3.92 -19.12 6.68
N LEU A 179 2.67 -18.98 6.20
CA LEU A 179 2.11 -19.80 5.11
C LEU A 179 2.93 -19.77 3.81
N LEU A 180 3.58 -18.64 3.51
CA LEU A 180 4.39 -18.46 2.30
C LEU A 180 5.90 -18.44 2.57
N LYS A 181 6.30 -18.50 3.85
CA LYS A 181 7.73 -18.47 4.21
C LYS A 181 8.35 -19.83 3.91
N ALA A 182 9.58 -19.82 3.41
CA ALA A 182 10.31 -21.05 3.14
C ALA A 182 10.43 -21.89 4.43
N SER A 183 10.10 -23.18 4.34
CA SER A 183 10.28 -24.13 5.45
C SER A 183 11.77 -24.23 5.82
N ALA A 184 12.08 -24.50 7.09
CA ALA A 184 13.45 -24.69 7.58
C ALA A 184 14.18 -25.82 6.82
N GLY A 185 14.87 -25.47 5.73
CA GLY A 185 15.62 -26.39 4.86
C GLY A 185 15.36 -26.27 3.36
N GLY A 186 14.39 -25.45 2.91
CA GLY A 186 14.15 -25.18 1.49
C GLY A 186 14.73 -23.83 1.07
N GLU A 187 15.61 -23.79 0.07
CA GLU A 187 16.17 -22.54 -0.47
C GLU A 187 15.19 -21.79 -1.40
N GLU A 188 14.14 -22.45 -1.91
CA GLU A 188 13.18 -21.85 -2.84
C GLU A 188 11.93 -21.26 -2.14
N PRO A 189 11.47 -20.07 -2.55
CA PRO A 189 10.20 -19.49 -2.08
C PRO A 189 9.00 -20.38 -2.40
N ILE A 190 8.04 -20.47 -1.46
CA ILE A 190 6.78 -21.20 -1.68
C ILE A 190 5.94 -20.43 -2.71
N ARG A 191 5.65 -21.08 -3.85
CA ARG A 191 4.83 -20.48 -4.92
C ARG A 191 3.34 -20.82 -4.81
N THR A 192 3.00 -21.93 -4.15
CA THR A 192 1.64 -22.45 -4.08
C THR A 192 1.36 -23.07 -2.71
N VAL A 193 0.22 -22.72 -2.11
CA VAL A 193 -0.31 -23.34 -0.90
C VAL A 193 -1.69 -23.91 -1.20
N MET A 194 -1.96 -25.14 -0.76
CA MET A 194 -3.28 -25.75 -0.85
C MET A 194 -3.80 -26.08 0.55
N THR A 195 -4.90 -25.43 0.95
CA THR A 195 -5.55 -25.71 2.23
C THR A 195 -6.59 -26.81 2.04
N LYS A 196 -6.40 -27.94 2.76
CA LYS A 196 -7.35 -29.05 2.80
C LYS A 196 -8.11 -29.03 4.13
N GLY A 197 -9.37 -29.47 4.10
CA GLY A 197 -10.20 -29.58 5.30
C GLY A 197 -11.68 -29.75 4.97
N VAL A 198 -12.48 -30.15 5.95
CA VAL A 198 -13.93 -30.38 5.79
C VAL A 198 -14.71 -29.11 5.45
N ALA A 199 -15.95 -29.26 5.00
CA ALA A 199 -16.84 -28.12 4.74
C ALA A 199 -17.07 -27.30 6.03
N GLY A 200 -17.13 -25.97 5.92
CA GLY A 200 -17.38 -25.08 7.06
C GLY A 200 -16.19 -24.80 7.98
N ILE A 201 -15.04 -25.46 7.81
CA ILE A 201 -13.88 -25.32 8.73
C ILE A 201 -13.15 -23.95 8.65
N GLY A 202 -13.60 -23.02 7.82
CA GLY A 202 -13.02 -21.67 7.74
C GLY A 202 -11.99 -21.41 6.65
N LYS A 203 -11.77 -22.34 5.70
CA LYS A 203 -10.80 -22.18 4.59
C LYS A 203 -10.96 -20.85 3.82
N THR A 204 -12.19 -20.47 3.50
CA THR A 204 -12.47 -19.21 2.79
C THR A 204 -12.20 -17.97 3.65
N VAL A 205 -12.60 -18.03 4.93
CA VAL A 205 -12.40 -16.92 5.87
C VAL A 205 -10.91 -16.69 6.14
N LEU A 206 -10.10 -17.76 6.20
CA LEU A 206 -8.64 -17.69 6.26
C LEU A 206 -8.05 -16.91 5.08
N THR A 207 -8.46 -17.23 3.84
CA THR A 207 -7.97 -16.52 2.65
C THR A 207 -8.39 -15.04 2.65
N GLN A 208 -9.62 -14.75 3.07
CA GLN A 208 -10.11 -13.37 3.20
C GLN A 208 -9.31 -12.60 4.25
N LYS A 209 -9.06 -13.21 5.41
CA LYS A 209 -8.28 -12.61 6.48
C LYS A 209 -6.84 -12.34 6.06
N PHE A 210 -6.18 -13.32 5.46
CA PHE A 210 -4.84 -13.17 4.89
C PHE A 210 -4.77 -11.98 3.92
N THR A 211 -5.75 -11.87 3.02
CA THR A 211 -5.79 -10.80 2.02
C THR A 211 -6.08 -9.44 2.66
N LEU A 212 -6.95 -9.38 3.66
CA LEU A 212 -7.24 -8.17 4.42
C LEU A 212 -6.02 -7.69 5.19
N ASP A 213 -5.29 -8.59 5.86
CA ASP A 213 -4.08 -8.24 6.64
C ASP A 213 -2.96 -7.69 5.75
N TRP A 214 -2.80 -8.24 4.53
CA TRP A 214 -1.88 -7.69 3.53
C TRP A 214 -2.31 -6.28 3.07
N ALA A 215 -3.61 -6.10 2.82
CA ALA A 215 -4.17 -4.82 2.37
C ALA A 215 -4.23 -3.74 3.44
N GLU A 216 -4.22 -4.13 4.72
CA GLU A 216 -4.17 -3.23 5.89
C GLU A 216 -2.75 -2.98 6.40
N ASP A 217 -1.72 -3.43 5.67
CA ASP A 217 -0.32 -3.27 6.02
C ASP A 217 0.09 -3.93 7.36
N LYS A 218 -0.68 -4.92 7.82
CA LYS A 218 -0.45 -5.61 9.10
C LYS A 218 0.54 -6.76 9.01
N ASP A 219 0.51 -7.51 7.91
CA ASP A 219 1.34 -8.69 7.71
C ASP A 219 1.66 -8.89 6.21
N HIS A 220 2.54 -9.83 5.90
CA HIS A 220 2.89 -10.25 4.54
C HIS A 220 3.46 -9.12 3.65
N GLN A 221 4.17 -8.16 4.25
CA GLN A 221 4.76 -7.01 3.56
C GLN A 221 5.98 -7.35 2.68
N ASP A 222 6.35 -8.63 2.66
CA ASP A 222 7.25 -9.25 1.70
C ASP A 222 6.58 -9.54 0.35
N ILE A 223 5.23 -9.60 0.29
CA ILE A 223 4.49 -9.75 -0.96
C ILE A 223 4.40 -8.38 -1.67
N GLN A 224 5.00 -8.31 -2.85
CA GLN A 224 5.06 -7.09 -3.65
C GLN A 224 4.31 -7.23 -4.96
N PHE A 225 3.77 -6.10 -5.42
CA PHE A 225 3.22 -5.97 -6.76
C PHE A 225 4.36 -5.58 -7.71
N THR A 226 4.76 -6.51 -8.57
CA THR A 226 5.88 -6.36 -9.53
C THR A 226 5.43 -5.97 -10.93
#